data_AF-A0A953FMR7-F1
#
_entry.id   AF-A0A953FMR7-F1
#
_cell.length_a   1.000
_cell.length_b   1.000
_cell.length_c   1.000
_cell.angle_alpha   90.00
_cell.angle_beta   90.00
_cell.angle_gamma   90.00
#
_symmetry.space_group_name_H-M   'P 1'
#
loop_
_entity.id
_entity.type
_entity.pdbx_description
1 polymer ?
#
loop_
_entity_poly.entity_id
_entity_poly.type
_entity_poly.pdbx_seq_one_letter_code
_entity_poly.pdbx_strand_id
1 'polypeptide(L)' 'GVKKVISPHTFRHSFATHLVEGGADLRAVQEMLGHASITTTEIYTHLDREYLRSNIMRFHPRAGK' A
#
# COMPACT_ATOMS: atom_id res chain seq x y z
N GLY A 1 12.52 -11.86 24.87
CA GLY A 1 11.64 -10.70 24.66
C GLY A 1 12.14 -9.86 23.50
N VAL A 2 11.26 -9.06 22.87
CA VAL A 2 11.61 -8.19 21.74
C VAL A 2 12.49 -7.02 22.24
N LYS A 3 13.67 -6.84 21.65
CA LYS A 3 14.65 -5.80 22.05
C LYS A 3 14.52 -4.47 21.28
N LYS A 4 13.64 -4.40 20.28
CA LYS A 4 13.43 -3.19 19.46
C LYS A 4 12.47 -2.23 20.17
N VAL A 5 12.69 -0.93 19.98
CA VAL A 5 11.73 0.12 20.37
C VAL A 5 10.49 -0.03 19.49
N ILE A 6 9.38 -0.44 20.10
CA ILE A 6 8.09 -0.55 19.41
C ILE A 6 7.28 0.71 19.70
N SER A 7 6.80 1.35 18.63
CA SER A 7 5.89 2.49 18.69
C SER A 7 4.62 2.20 17.86
N PRO A 8 3.55 3.00 18.04
CA PRO A 8 2.38 2.94 17.17
C PRO A 8 2.73 3.05 15.67
N HIS A 9 3.76 3.83 15.32
CA HIS A 9 4.25 3.94 13.94
C HIS A 9 4.90 2.65 13.44
N THR A 10 5.63 1.93 14.30
CA THR A 10 6.26 0.64 13.95
C THR A 10 5.20 -0.41 13.60
N PHE A 11 4.10 -0.46 14.35
CA PHE A 11 2.97 -1.35 14.04
C PHE A 11 2.26 -0.98 12.75
N ARG A 12 1.97 0.31 12.54
CA ARG A 12 1.35 0.81 11.29
C ARG A 12 2.18 0.43 10.06
N HIS A 13 3.50 0.59 10.15
CA HIS A 13 4.41 0.25 9.07
C HIS A 13 4.43 -1.25 8.79
N SER A 14 4.58 -2.09 9.83
CA SER A 14 4.55 -3.56 9.65
C SER A 14 3.23 -4.06 9.08
N PHE A 15 2.09 -3.49 9.49
CA PHE A 15 0.77 -3.82 8.94
C PHE A 15 0.64 -3.42 7.46
N ALA A 16 1.03 -2.20 7.10
CA ALA A 16 0.97 -1.71 5.72
C ALA A 16 1.85 -2.54 4.79
N THR A 17 3.11 -2.76 5.18
CA THR A 17 4.08 -3.55 4.41
C THR A 17 3.58 -4.97 4.18
N HIS A 18 3.05 -5.62 5.23
CA HIS A 18 2.56 -6.99 5.11
C HIS A 18 1.38 -7.12 4.13
N LEU A 19 0.46 -6.17 4.12
CA LEU A 19 -0.68 -6.18 3.20
C LEU A 19 -0.22 -5.94 1.75
N VAL A 20 0.66 -4.97 1.52
CA VAL A 20 1.17 -4.65 0.17
C VAL A 20 2.02 -5.80 -0.39
N GLU A 21 2.89 -6.40 0.43
CA GLU A 21 3.66 -7.58 0.04
C GLU A 21 2.76 -8.79 -0.27
N GLY A 22 1.62 -8.89 0.42
CA GLY A 22 0.58 -9.89 0.15
C GLY A 22 -0.27 -9.62 -1.10
N GLY A 23 -0.01 -8.52 -1.83
CA GLY A 23 -0.74 -8.14 -3.02
C GLY A 23 -2.08 -7.46 -2.75
N ALA A 24 -2.32 -6.98 -1.53
CA ALA A 24 -3.49 -6.17 -1.22
C ALA A 24 -3.44 -4.84 -1.99
N ASP A 25 -4.63 -4.37 -2.38
CA ASP A 25 -4.78 -3.10 -3.06
C ASP A 25 -4.32 -1.94 -2.16
N LEU A 26 -3.44 -1.09 -2.70
CA LEU A 26 -2.85 0.03 -1.97
C LEU A 26 -3.90 1.02 -1.47
N ARG A 27 -4.97 1.21 -2.26
CA ARG A 27 -6.08 2.09 -1.89
C ARG A 27 -6.89 1.51 -0.73
N ALA A 28 -7.15 0.21 -0.75
CA ALA A 28 -7.76 -0.49 0.39
C ALA A 28 -6.87 -0.39 1.66
N VAL A 29 -5.55 -0.58 1.55
CA VAL A 29 -4.62 -0.44 2.69
C VAL A 29 -4.63 1.00 3.26
N GLN A 30 -4.73 2.02 2.40
CA GLN A 30 -4.85 3.41 2.83
C GLN A 30 -6.16 3.70 3.58
N GLU A 31 -7.29 3.20 3.07
CA GLU A 31 -8.58 3.33 3.76
C GLU A 31 -8.57 2.65 5.13
N MET A 32 -7.95 1.47 5.23
CA MET A 32 -7.84 0.70 6.48
C MET A 32 -6.93 1.36 7.52
N LEU A 33 -5.90 2.09 7.11
CA LEU A 33 -4.99 2.79 8.01
C LEU A 33 -5.47 4.18 8.43
N GLY A 34 -6.48 4.71 7.73
CA GLY A 34 -7.04 6.04 7.92
C GLY A 34 -6.07 7.18 7.55
N HIS A 35 -6.59 8.38 7.31
CA HIS A 35 -5.81 9.59 6.97
C HIS A 35 -4.81 10.05 8.07
N ALA A 36 -4.71 9.34 9.20
CA ALA A 36 -4.06 9.82 10.43
C ALA A 36 -2.52 9.74 10.43
N SER A 37 -1.87 9.42 9.31
CA SER A 37 -0.41 9.44 9.20
C SER A 37 0.04 9.94 7.83
N ILE A 38 0.04 11.26 7.71
CA ILE A 38 0.33 12.06 6.52
C ILE A 38 1.75 11.86 5.93
N THR A 39 2.64 11.12 6.59
CA THR A 39 4.07 11.05 6.26
C THR A 39 4.47 10.10 5.11
N THR A 40 3.55 9.33 4.51
CA THR A 40 3.87 8.35 3.44
C THR A 40 2.99 8.40 2.19
N THR A 41 2.05 9.35 2.10
CA THR A 41 1.09 9.45 0.98
C THR A 41 1.77 9.66 -0.38
N GLU A 42 2.94 10.29 -0.42
CA GLU A 42 3.67 10.55 -1.67
C GLU A 42 4.31 9.29 -2.27
N ILE A 43 4.79 8.36 -1.44
CA ILE A 43 5.37 7.09 -1.92
C ILE A 43 4.26 6.19 -2.45
N TYR A 44 3.13 6.11 -1.72
CA TYR A 44 2.03 5.25 -2.12
C TYR A 44 1.27 5.75 -3.36
N THR A 45 1.23 7.07 -3.61
CA THR A 45 0.63 7.61 -4.84
C THR A 45 1.49 7.32 -6.09
N HIS A 46 2.80 7.13 -5.94
CA HIS A 46 3.65 6.72 -7.05
C HIS A 46 3.49 5.23 -7.35
N LEU A 47 3.51 4.38 -6.31
CA LEU A 47 3.25 2.94 -6.43
C LEU A 47 1.85 2.62 -6.96
N ASP A 48 0.82 3.37 -6.54
CA ASP A 48 -0.55 3.20 -7.02
C ASP A 48 -0.66 3.41 -8.53
N ARG A 49 0.06 4.39 -9.11
CA ARG A 49 0.05 4.60 -10.57
C ARG A 49 0.60 3.42 -11.33
N GLU A 50 1.70 2.84 -10.87
CA GLU A 50 2.36 1.73 -11.55
C GLU A 50 1.56 0.43 -11.37
N TYR A 51 1.04 0.20 -10.16
CA TYR A 51 0.16 -0.91 -9.84
C TYR A 51 -1.17 -0.84 -10.60
N LEU A 52 -1.85 0.31 -10.56
CA LEU A 52 -3.09 0.58 -11.30
C LEU A 52 -2.87 0.40 -12.80
N ARG A 53 -1.76 0.92 -13.34
CA ARG A 53 -1.41 0.72 -14.75
C ARG A 53 -1.20 -0.76 -15.07
N SER A 54 -0.52 -1.51 -14.21
CA SER A 54 -0.33 -2.95 -14.40
C SER A 54 -1.65 -3.72 -14.36
N ASN A 55 -2.54 -3.41 -13.42
CA ASN A 55 -3.85 -4.06 -13.28
C ASN A 55 -4.79 -3.69 -14.43
N ILE A 56 -4.79 -2.43 -14.88
CA ILE A 56 -5.49 -2.01 -16.09
C ILE A 56 -4.93 -2.81 -17.28
N MET A 57 -3.61 -2.90 -17.45
CA MET A 57 -3.02 -3.68 -18.54
C MET A 57 -3.41 -5.17 -18.48
N ARG A 58 -3.56 -5.72 -17.27
CA ARG A 58 -3.81 -7.16 -17.05
C ARG A 58 -5.29 -7.56 -17.13
N PHE A 59 -6.21 -6.67 -16.74
CA PHE A 59 -7.64 -6.97 -16.63
C PHE A 59 -8.53 -6.10 -17.51
N HIS A 60 -8.02 -5.03 -18.11
CA HIS A 60 -8.84 -4.19 -18.97
C HIS A 60 -8.98 -4.83 -20.36
N PRO A 61 -10.21 -5.12 -20.84
CA PRO A 61 -10.46 -5.88 -22.07
C PRO A 61 -10.01 -5.17 -23.36
N ARG A 62 -9.58 -3.90 -23.27
CA ARG A 62 -9.02 -3.12 -24.39
C ARG A 62 -7.51 -2.90 -24.32
N ALA A 63 -6.82 -3.38 -23.28
CA ALA A 63 -5.38 -3.13 -23.13
C ALA A 63 -4.51 -3.96 -24.09
N GLY A 64 -5.04 -5.08 -24.60
CA GLY A 64 -4.36 -5.95 -25.57
C GLY A 64 -4.78 -5.75 -27.02
N LYS A 65 -5.40 -4.62 -27.38
CA LYS A 65 -5.74 -4.27 -28.77
C LYS A 65 -4.75 -3.26 -29.34
#